data_AF-A0A0G1M7W5-F1
#
_entry.id   AF-A0A0G1M7W5-F1
#
_cell.length_a   1.000
_cell.length_b   1.000
_cell.length_c   1.000
_cell.angle_alpha   90.00
_cell.angle_beta   90.00
_cell.angle_gamma   90.00
#
_symmetry.space_group_name_H-M   'P 1'
#
loop_
_entity.id
_entity.type
_entity.pdbx_description
1 polymer ?
#
loop_
_entity_poly.entity_id
_entity_poly.type
_entity_poly.pdbx_seq_one_letter_code
_entity_poly.pdbx_strand_id
1 'polypeptide(L)'
;MTTRQKRHWHPAFAKYMELIATHPHYAGMPHLRKKDGTVRWVATGNSSMGRDRWKWWDKKRKELRMPADGPWISKVARAIHPTGEKPCQVCGKVLKLDYVYPNRRGGMSPGAMSNAPDRLDGYHTYNLCCRGKQDTGRSASNLQRYGEDRRAYENWADGDWKAASWLMRVFQKHGVSPDHVGPISLGFRHRASFRPLTRARNSARNNRMTLADVKLLLKEEKGEEVISKHSKLLWDLLKRRVRTDADALALTKIMREHMHLVLSIFAYIAAQGHKPFLAKHFLSPQHAPYAVAFEGFDPKTGRFDKMVKTLGTKTQYTRNAKRYERISFEALEKYLRKDNRRLKDFEIHAIEQRLEKLLQCLKRGDERGALRTLDGIFGVFAQALVEKFNSTRSRKQRA
;
A
#
# COMPACT_ATOMS: atom_id res chain seq x y z
N MET A 1 -19.15 7.31 24.31
CA MET A 1 -17.73 6.94 24.52
C MET A 1 -17.70 5.67 25.33
N THR A 2 -17.15 4.56 24.84
CA THR A 2 -17.03 3.35 25.66
C THR A 2 -16.01 3.59 26.76
N THR A 3 -16.48 3.59 28.01
CA THR A 3 -15.66 3.61 29.22
C THR A 3 -14.59 2.53 29.09
N ARG A 4 -13.33 2.94 29.05
CA ARG A 4 -12.20 2.04 28.89
C ARG A 4 -12.10 1.24 30.19
N GLN A 5 -12.64 0.02 30.20
CA GLN A 5 -12.57 -0.87 31.37
C GLN A 5 -11.13 -0.91 31.90
N LYS A 6 -10.99 -0.80 33.23
CA LYS A 6 -9.71 -0.83 33.94
C LYS A 6 -9.05 -2.16 33.60
N ARG A 7 -7.92 -2.12 32.89
CA ARG A 7 -7.21 -3.34 32.46
C ARG A 7 -6.51 -3.95 33.66
N HIS A 8 -6.97 -5.12 34.11
CA HIS A 8 -6.22 -5.92 35.07
C HIS A 8 -5.03 -6.58 34.36
N TRP A 9 -3.84 -6.35 34.88
CA TRP A 9 -2.60 -6.94 34.37
C TRP A 9 -2.31 -8.24 35.11
N HIS A 10 -1.88 -9.27 34.38
CA HIS A 10 -1.44 -10.51 35.01
C HIS A 10 -0.29 -10.22 36.01
N PRO A 11 -0.25 -10.83 37.21
CA PRO A 11 0.78 -10.54 38.21
C PRO A 11 2.21 -10.71 37.70
N ALA A 12 2.47 -11.74 36.90
CA ALA A 12 3.77 -11.92 36.24
C ALA A 12 4.16 -10.74 35.34
N PHE A 13 3.19 -10.13 34.65
CA PHE A 13 3.42 -8.92 33.87
C PHE A 13 3.65 -7.70 34.74
N ALA A 14 2.92 -7.56 35.85
CA ALA A 14 3.14 -6.51 36.85
C ALA A 14 4.58 -6.51 37.36
N LYS A 15 5.05 -7.68 37.84
CA LYS A 15 6.44 -7.89 38.29
C LYS A 15 7.47 -7.56 37.20
N TYR A 16 7.20 -8.02 35.98
CA TYR A 16 8.07 -7.75 34.84
C TYR A 16 8.21 -6.27 34.50
N MET A 17 7.15 -5.46 34.60
CA MET A 17 7.29 -4.03 34.30
C MET A 17 8.14 -3.31 35.33
N GLU A 18 8.03 -3.68 36.61
CA GLU A 18 8.89 -3.14 37.67
C GLU A 18 10.35 -3.56 37.45
N LEU A 19 10.59 -4.83 37.08
CA LEU A 19 11.93 -5.30 36.69
C LEU A 19 12.52 -4.41 35.58
N ILE A 20 11.80 -4.21 34.48
CA ILE A 20 12.30 -3.39 33.36
C ILE A 20 12.51 -1.93 33.80
N ALA A 21 11.57 -1.34 34.54
CA ALA A 21 11.63 0.07 34.93
C ALA A 21 12.75 0.38 35.93
N THR A 22 13.24 -0.61 36.67
CA THR A 22 14.32 -0.49 37.64
C THR A 22 15.66 -1.03 37.14
N HIS A 23 15.68 -1.75 36.02
CA HIS A 23 16.90 -2.34 35.50
C HIS A 23 17.89 -1.27 35.00
N PRO A 24 19.20 -1.37 35.29
CA PRO A 24 20.22 -0.40 34.88
C PRO A 24 20.25 -0.12 33.37
N HIS A 25 19.91 -1.11 32.54
CA HIS A 25 19.83 -0.95 31.08
C HIS A 25 18.82 0.13 30.62
N TYR A 26 17.80 0.42 31.44
CA TYR A 26 16.78 1.43 31.18
C TYR A 26 16.98 2.72 31.99
N ALA A 27 18.13 2.87 32.65
CA ALA A 27 18.45 4.05 33.43
C ALA A 27 18.36 5.34 32.59
N GLY A 28 17.80 6.38 33.19
CA GLY A 28 17.58 7.68 32.55
C GLY A 28 16.48 7.69 31.48
N MET A 29 15.68 6.62 31.33
CA MET A 29 14.55 6.65 30.41
C MET A 29 13.52 7.71 30.84
N PRO A 30 13.09 8.62 29.94
CA PRO A 30 12.10 9.63 30.28
C PRO A 30 10.72 9.03 30.61
N HIS A 31 10.05 9.65 31.59
CA HIS A 31 8.66 9.37 31.95
C HIS A 31 8.44 7.90 32.36
N LEU A 32 9.35 7.29 33.13
CA LEU A 32 9.25 5.88 33.56
C LEU A 32 8.02 5.60 34.45
N ARG A 33 7.69 6.53 35.35
CA ARG A 33 6.56 6.41 36.29
C ARG A 33 5.49 7.47 36.03
N LYS A 34 4.27 7.21 36.47
CA LYS A 34 3.18 8.19 36.50
C LYS A 34 3.18 8.91 37.85
N LYS A 35 2.28 9.89 38.01
CA LYS A 35 2.10 10.64 39.27
C LYS A 35 1.73 9.72 40.45
N ASP A 36 1.05 8.61 40.18
CA ASP A 36 0.64 7.60 41.18
C ASP A 36 1.75 6.58 41.51
N GLY A 37 2.98 6.78 41.04
CA GLY A 37 4.12 5.86 41.25
C GLY A 37 4.13 4.63 40.36
N THR A 38 3.03 4.30 39.67
CA THR A 38 2.96 3.13 38.79
C THR A 38 3.80 3.31 37.52
N VAL A 39 4.34 2.21 36.99
CA VAL A 39 5.10 2.24 35.73
C VAL A 39 4.23 2.73 34.57
N ARG A 40 4.75 3.72 33.84
CA ARG A 40 4.19 4.19 32.57
C ARG A 40 4.65 3.29 31.44
N TRP A 41 3.93 2.21 31.22
CA TRP A 41 4.31 1.22 30.20
C TRP A 41 4.20 1.74 28.76
N VAL A 42 3.27 2.66 28.49
CA VAL A 42 2.94 3.14 27.14
C VAL A 42 3.14 4.65 27.03
N ALA A 43 3.84 5.10 25.99
CA ALA A 43 3.93 6.50 25.58
C ALA A 43 3.90 6.54 24.05
N THR A 44 2.83 7.08 23.45
CA THR A 44 2.67 7.09 21.98
C THR A 44 3.78 7.91 21.34
N GLY A 45 4.43 7.41 20.28
CA GLY A 45 5.59 8.05 19.66
C GLY A 45 5.37 9.50 19.21
N ASN A 46 4.14 9.85 18.81
CA ASN A 46 3.78 11.21 18.40
C ASN A 46 3.52 12.18 19.57
N SER A 47 3.45 11.70 20.81
CA SER A 47 3.33 12.55 22.00
C SER A 47 4.67 13.20 22.36
N SER A 48 4.65 14.27 23.16
CA SER A 48 5.87 14.85 23.74
C SER A 48 6.72 13.80 24.45
N MET A 49 6.09 13.02 25.35
CA MET A 49 6.75 11.92 26.06
C MET A 49 7.35 10.87 25.12
N GLY A 50 6.64 10.54 24.03
CA GLY A 50 7.11 9.58 23.02
C GLY A 50 8.35 10.07 22.29
N ARG A 51 8.42 11.37 21.96
CA ARG A 51 9.61 11.99 21.38
C ARG A 51 10.81 11.99 22.34
N ASP A 52 10.58 12.21 23.62
CA ASP A 52 11.64 12.14 24.63
C ASP A 52 12.20 10.72 24.75
N ARG A 53 11.32 9.71 24.79
CA ARG A 53 11.74 8.30 24.76
C ARG A 53 12.47 7.94 23.47
N TRP A 54 12.03 8.46 22.32
CA TRP A 54 12.73 8.25 21.06
C TRP A 54 14.17 8.78 21.11
N LYS A 55 14.38 9.98 21.66
CA LYS A 55 15.73 10.55 21.86
C LYS A 55 16.58 9.67 22.77
N TRP A 56 16.00 9.14 23.85
CA TRP A 56 16.68 8.18 24.72
C TRP A 56 17.08 6.90 23.98
N TRP A 57 16.19 6.34 23.15
CA TRP A 57 16.51 5.17 22.33
C TRP A 57 17.65 5.45 21.35
N ASP A 58 17.67 6.61 20.69
CA ASP A 58 18.77 7.00 19.79
C ASP A 58 20.10 7.19 20.53
N LYS A 59 20.05 7.76 21.75
CA LYS A 59 21.22 7.85 22.62
C LYS A 59 21.75 6.44 22.96
N LYS A 60 20.88 5.52 23.38
CA LYS A 60 21.28 4.16 23.71
C LYS A 60 21.81 3.39 22.50
N ARG A 61 21.24 3.62 21.30
CA ARG A 61 21.78 3.11 20.03
C ARG A 61 23.23 3.53 19.81
N LYS A 62 23.53 4.82 19.99
CA LYS A 62 24.88 5.38 19.82
C LYS A 62 25.87 4.78 20.80
N GLU A 63 25.47 4.62 22.07
CA GLU A 63 26.28 3.95 23.09
C GLU A 63 26.61 2.49 22.73
N LEU A 64 25.67 1.77 22.10
CA LEU A 64 25.90 0.41 21.59
C LEU A 64 26.63 0.37 20.23
N ARG A 65 27.02 1.53 19.68
CA ARG A 65 27.66 1.66 18.36
C ARG A 65 26.85 1.01 17.23
N MET A 66 25.52 1.05 17.31
CA MET A 66 24.63 0.44 16.32
C MET A 66 24.24 1.42 15.21
N PRO A 67 24.16 1.01 13.94
CA PRO A 67 23.69 1.86 12.85
C PRO A 67 22.21 2.24 12.99
N ALA A 68 21.82 3.39 12.43
CA ALA A 68 20.44 3.90 12.42
C ALA A 68 19.59 3.31 11.25
N ASP A 69 19.91 2.10 10.81
CA ASP A 69 19.32 1.46 9.64
C ASP A 69 18.15 0.52 9.98
N GLY A 70 17.16 0.46 9.10
CA GLY A 70 16.02 -0.43 9.26
C GLY A 70 15.29 -0.23 10.59
N PRO A 71 14.81 -1.32 11.26
CA PRO A 71 14.10 -1.23 12.52
C PRO A 71 15.05 -1.08 13.72
N TRP A 72 15.98 -0.11 13.67
CA TRP A 72 17.08 0.03 14.64
C TRP A 72 16.63 0.06 16.11
N ILE A 73 15.50 0.70 16.45
CA ILE A 73 15.01 0.70 17.85
C ILE A 73 14.68 -0.72 18.31
N SER A 74 14.15 -1.56 17.42
CA SER A 74 13.85 -2.96 17.73
C SER A 74 15.14 -3.76 17.96
N LYS A 75 16.21 -3.44 17.23
CA LYS A 75 17.53 -4.05 17.41
C LYS A 75 18.10 -3.64 18.79
N VAL A 76 18.02 -2.34 19.14
CA VAL A 76 18.46 -1.82 20.45
C VAL A 76 17.65 -2.45 21.59
N ALA A 77 16.32 -2.48 21.47
CA ALA A 77 15.43 -3.08 22.46
C ALA A 77 15.77 -4.56 22.72
N ARG A 78 16.14 -5.30 21.68
CA ARG A 78 16.63 -6.68 21.82
C ARG A 78 17.98 -6.74 22.55
N ALA A 79 18.92 -5.88 22.16
CA ALA A 79 20.28 -5.87 22.71
C ALA A 79 20.32 -5.52 24.20
N ILE A 80 19.45 -4.62 24.66
CA ILE A 80 19.43 -4.18 26.07
C ILE A 80 18.43 -4.97 26.93
N HIS A 81 17.68 -5.91 26.34
CA HIS A 81 16.62 -6.59 27.08
C HIS A 81 17.23 -7.46 28.21
N PRO A 82 16.85 -7.28 29.48
CA PRO A 82 17.55 -7.90 30.61
C PRO A 82 17.54 -9.43 30.60
N THR A 83 16.45 -10.01 30.13
CA THR A 83 16.20 -11.47 30.21
C THR A 83 16.06 -12.14 28.85
N GLY A 84 15.99 -11.38 27.75
CA GLY A 84 15.52 -11.91 26.45
C GLY A 84 14.10 -12.51 26.43
N GLU A 85 13.34 -12.41 27.52
CA GLU A 85 12.05 -13.08 27.73
C GLU A 85 10.99 -12.14 28.30
N LYS A 86 9.74 -12.33 27.89
CA LYS A 86 8.65 -11.43 28.28
C LYS A 86 7.36 -12.19 28.64
N PRO A 87 6.72 -11.93 29.79
CA PRO A 87 5.38 -12.43 30.08
C PRO A 87 4.30 -11.67 29.30
N CYS A 88 3.20 -12.35 28.99
CA CYS A 88 2.01 -11.74 28.38
C CYS A 88 1.20 -10.96 29.42
N GLN A 89 0.73 -9.74 29.09
CA GLN A 89 -0.12 -8.94 29.98
C GLN A 89 -1.43 -9.61 30.39
N VAL A 90 -1.94 -10.53 29.56
CA VAL A 90 -3.25 -11.15 29.77
C VAL A 90 -3.14 -12.48 30.51
N CYS A 91 -2.30 -13.40 30.03
CA CYS A 91 -2.22 -14.76 30.59
C CYS A 91 -0.89 -15.08 31.29
N GLY A 92 0.03 -14.12 31.41
CA GLY A 92 1.32 -14.34 32.07
C GLY A 92 2.33 -15.18 31.28
N LYS A 93 1.91 -15.95 30.27
CA LYS A 93 2.79 -16.83 29.49
C LYS A 93 4.03 -16.09 28.98
N VAL A 94 5.19 -16.56 29.42
CA VAL A 94 6.50 -16.05 29.02
C VAL A 94 6.86 -16.60 27.65
N LEU A 95 7.35 -15.74 26.75
CA LEU A 95 7.91 -16.13 25.47
C LEU A 95 9.26 -15.44 25.27
N LYS A 96 10.17 -16.14 24.59
CA LYS A 96 11.46 -15.63 24.17
C LYS A 96 11.30 -14.61 23.04
N LEU A 97 12.12 -13.57 23.08
CA LEU A 97 12.08 -12.45 22.14
C LEU A 97 12.88 -12.71 20.86
N ASP A 98 13.80 -13.67 20.90
CA ASP A 98 14.62 -14.14 19.79
C ASP A 98 14.06 -15.40 19.10
N TYR A 99 13.09 -16.06 19.71
CA TYR A 99 12.48 -17.28 19.18
C TYR A 99 11.25 -17.02 18.28
N VAL A 100 11.09 -17.87 17.27
CA VAL A 100 9.95 -17.87 16.35
C VAL A 100 9.06 -19.07 16.61
N TYR A 101 7.79 -18.81 16.91
CA TYR A 101 6.82 -19.83 17.32
C TYR A 101 5.81 -20.13 16.22
N PRO A 102 5.30 -21.37 16.13
CA PRO A 102 4.11 -21.68 15.35
C PRO A 102 2.93 -20.81 15.76
N ASN A 103 2.18 -20.33 14.78
CA ASN A 103 0.98 -19.54 14.97
C ASN A 103 -0.27 -20.35 14.60
N ARG A 104 -1.44 -19.92 15.08
CA ARG A 104 -2.73 -20.62 14.87
C ARG A 104 -3.18 -20.73 13.39
N ARG A 105 -2.46 -20.11 12.46
CA ARG A 105 -2.75 -20.11 11.02
C ARG A 105 -1.75 -20.97 10.24
N GLY A 106 -1.01 -21.85 10.91
CA GLY A 106 -0.03 -22.73 10.28
C GLY A 106 1.26 -22.03 9.84
N GLY A 107 1.47 -20.77 10.22
CA GLY A 107 2.70 -20.04 9.92
C GLY A 107 3.59 -19.86 11.16
N MET A 108 4.67 -19.11 10.99
CA MET A 108 5.62 -18.78 12.05
C MET A 108 5.48 -17.31 12.49
N SER A 109 5.62 -17.00 13.77
CA SER A 109 5.54 -15.63 14.31
C SER A 109 6.46 -15.45 15.52
N PRO A 110 7.07 -14.26 15.70
CA PRO A 110 7.75 -13.92 16.95
C PRO A 110 6.82 -14.05 18.17
N GLY A 111 7.41 -14.40 19.32
CA GLY A 111 6.71 -14.53 20.60
C GLY A 111 6.10 -13.20 21.06
N ALA A 112 6.88 -12.11 21.03
CA ALA A 112 6.39 -10.75 21.18
C ALA A 112 6.80 -9.92 19.95
N MET A 113 5.87 -9.12 19.42
CA MET A 113 6.20 -8.21 18.31
C MET A 113 6.89 -6.98 18.84
N SER A 114 7.85 -6.42 18.10
CA SER A 114 8.32 -5.06 18.39
C SER A 114 7.15 -4.06 18.34
N ASN A 115 7.17 -3.11 19.27
CA ASN A 115 6.27 -1.96 19.35
C ASN A 115 7.01 -0.75 19.91
N ALA A 116 8.24 -0.55 19.45
CA ALA A 116 9.03 0.62 19.79
C ALA A 116 8.67 1.82 18.88
N PRO A 117 8.74 3.07 19.38
CA PRO A 117 9.12 3.49 20.74
C PRO A 117 7.94 3.45 21.74
N ASP A 118 6.76 3.02 21.30
CA ASP A 118 5.50 3.16 22.03
C ASP A 118 5.47 2.43 23.38
N ARG A 119 6.23 1.34 23.51
CA ARG A 119 6.32 0.50 24.71
C ARG A 119 7.68 0.65 25.35
N LEU A 120 7.68 0.71 26.68
CA LEU A 120 8.87 0.96 27.50
C LEU A 120 10.01 -0.03 27.20
N ASP A 121 9.70 -1.33 27.09
CA ASP A 121 10.67 -2.38 26.73
C ASP A 121 10.87 -2.54 25.21
N GLY A 122 10.16 -1.78 24.39
CA GLY A 122 10.17 -1.90 22.93
C GLY A 122 9.30 -3.01 22.36
N TYR A 123 8.54 -3.76 23.17
CA TYR A 123 7.73 -4.89 22.71
C TYR A 123 6.24 -4.74 23.01
N HIS A 124 5.43 -5.33 22.12
CA HIS A 124 3.99 -5.38 22.27
C HIS A 124 3.62 -6.09 23.58
N THR A 125 2.69 -5.48 24.31
CA THR A 125 2.25 -5.94 25.62
C THR A 125 1.56 -7.32 25.60
N TYR A 126 0.96 -7.66 24.46
CA TYR A 126 0.39 -9.00 24.22
C TYR A 126 1.36 -9.85 23.41
N ASN A 127 1.70 -11.00 23.97
CA ASN A 127 2.44 -12.05 23.31
C ASN A 127 1.55 -12.80 22.30
N LEU A 128 2.17 -13.64 21.46
CA LEU A 128 1.52 -14.46 20.43
C LEU A 128 0.30 -15.23 20.95
N CYS A 129 0.34 -15.69 22.21
CA CYS A 129 -0.75 -16.42 22.86
C CYS A 129 -2.09 -15.66 22.90
N CYS A 130 -2.05 -14.34 23.10
CA CYS A 130 -3.25 -13.52 23.31
C CYS A 130 -3.41 -12.39 22.28
N ARG A 131 -2.36 -12.03 21.54
CA ARG A 131 -2.33 -10.87 20.63
C ARG A 131 -3.50 -10.85 19.66
N GLY A 132 -3.82 -11.97 19.01
CA GLY A 132 -4.88 -12.04 18.01
C GLY A 132 -6.29 -11.77 18.54
N LYS A 133 -6.51 -11.98 19.85
CA LYS A 133 -7.81 -11.73 20.52
C LYS A 133 -7.86 -10.35 21.18
N GLN A 134 -6.74 -9.89 21.72
CA GLN A 134 -6.67 -8.75 22.65
C GLN A 134 -6.24 -7.45 21.98
N ASP A 135 -5.49 -7.52 20.87
CA ASP A 135 -5.15 -6.36 20.06
C ASP A 135 -6.35 -5.96 19.19
N THR A 136 -7.24 -5.14 19.74
CA THR A 136 -8.44 -4.67 19.05
C THR A 136 -8.13 -3.87 17.79
N GLY A 137 -6.94 -3.26 17.68
CA GLY A 137 -6.48 -2.61 16.44
C GLY A 137 -6.19 -3.61 15.31
N ARG A 138 -6.00 -4.89 15.65
CA ARG A 138 -5.74 -6.01 14.73
C ARG A 138 -6.85 -7.06 14.73
N SER A 139 -8.06 -6.75 15.23
CA SER A 139 -9.19 -7.67 15.04
C SER A 139 -9.39 -7.93 13.54
N ALA A 140 -9.82 -9.15 13.17
CA ALA A 140 -10.03 -9.49 11.75
C ALA A 140 -10.96 -8.48 11.05
N SER A 141 -12.00 -8.03 11.76
CA SER A 141 -12.94 -7.01 11.29
C SER A 141 -12.29 -5.63 11.12
N ASN A 142 -11.36 -5.21 12.00
CA ASN A 142 -10.65 -3.94 11.86
C ASN A 142 -9.55 -3.99 10.81
N LEU A 143 -8.86 -5.11 10.64
CA LEU A 143 -7.90 -5.31 9.54
C LEU A 143 -8.59 -5.28 8.17
N GLN A 144 -9.79 -5.86 8.05
CA GLN A 144 -10.61 -5.75 6.84
C GLN A 144 -11.04 -4.32 6.51
N ARG A 145 -11.12 -3.40 7.49
CA ARG A 145 -11.41 -1.98 7.25
C ARG A 145 -10.22 -1.23 6.61
N TYR A 146 -9.02 -1.80 6.65
CA TYR A 146 -7.85 -1.29 5.94
C TYR A 146 -7.69 -1.91 4.54
N GLY A 147 -8.62 -2.74 4.10
CA GLY A 147 -8.57 -3.54 2.86
C GLY A 147 -8.90 -2.78 1.58
N GLU A 148 -8.65 -1.48 1.52
CA GLU A 148 -8.67 -0.74 0.25
C GLU A 148 -7.47 -1.19 -0.58
N ASP A 149 -7.69 -1.51 -1.86
CA ASP A 149 -6.65 -2.02 -2.73
C ASP A 149 -5.64 -0.91 -3.05
N ARG A 150 -4.50 -0.95 -2.37
CA ARG A 150 -3.46 0.09 -2.49
C ARG A 150 -2.91 0.21 -3.89
N ARG A 151 -2.99 -0.87 -4.67
CA ARG A 151 -2.49 -0.89 -6.05
C ARG A 151 -3.15 0.18 -6.90
N ALA A 152 -4.41 0.54 -6.62
CA ALA A 152 -5.12 1.60 -7.32
C ALA A 152 -4.35 2.92 -7.29
N TYR A 153 -3.85 3.32 -6.13
CA TYR A 153 -3.17 4.59 -5.98
C TYR A 153 -1.64 4.50 -6.04
N GLU A 154 -1.06 3.34 -5.75
CA GLU A 154 0.37 3.09 -6.02
C GLU A 154 0.69 3.05 -7.52
N ASN A 155 -0.26 2.63 -8.36
CA ASN A 155 -0.13 2.66 -9.82
C ASN A 155 -0.92 3.81 -10.47
N TRP A 156 -1.43 4.76 -9.68
CA TRP A 156 -2.09 5.97 -10.20
C TRP A 156 -3.24 5.68 -11.18
N ALA A 157 -4.00 4.61 -10.91
CA ALA A 157 -5.10 4.17 -11.74
C ALA A 157 -6.37 4.99 -11.48
N ASP A 158 -6.97 5.44 -12.58
CA ASP A 158 -8.31 6.04 -12.58
C ASP A 158 -9.39 5.04 -12.13
N GLY A 159 -10.58 5.56 -11.84
CA GLY A 159 -11.78 4.78 -11.55
C GLY A 159 -12.24 4.91 -10.10
N ASP A 160 -13.43 4.37 -9.82
CA ASP A 160 -14.01 4.38 -8.49
C ASP A 160 -13.36 3.31 -7.59
N TRP A 161 -12.14 3.62 -7.15
CA TRP A 161 -11.36 2.75 -6.28
C TRP A 161 -12.08 2.40 -4.98
N LYS A 162 -13.01 3.25 -4.53
CA LYS A 162 -13.82 3.02 -3.34
C LYS A 162 -14.82 1.91 -3.62
N ALA A 163 -15.63 2.06 -4.66
CA ALA A 163 -16.60 1.05 -5.07
C ALA A 163 -15.92 -0.30 -5.35
N ALA A 164 -14.83 -0.28 -6.10
CA ALA A 164 -14.05 -1.48 -6.41
C ALA A 164 -13.56 -2.19 -5.14
N SER A 165 -12.96 -1.45 -4.19
CA SER A 165 -12.51 -2.02 -2.91
C SER A 165 -13.66 -2.60 -2.08
N TRP A 166 -14.83 -1.96 -2.10
CA TRP A 166 -16.01 -2.49 -1.39
C TRP A 166 -16.56 -3.76 -2.05
N LEU A 167 -16.62 -3.81 -3.38
CA LEU A 167 -17.04 -5.00 -4.11
C LEU A 167 -16.09 -6.16 -3.83
N MET A 168 -14.77 -5.93 -3.84
CA MET A 168 -13.77 -6.95 -3.45
C MET A 168 -14.06 -7.54 -2.06
N ARG A 169 -14.55 -6.74 -1.11
CA ARG A 169 -14.94 -7.23 0.22
C ARG A 169 -16.20 -8.08 0.18
N VAL A 170 -17.14 -7.79 -0.72
CA VAL A 170 -18.32 -8.63 -0.96
C VAL A 170 -17.88 -10.00 -1.47
N PHE A 171 -17.03 -10.08 -2.50
CA PHE A 171 -16.43 -11.33 -2.98
C PHE A 171 -15.78 -12.13 -1.84
N GLN A 172 -14.96 -11.47 -1.02
CA GLN A 172 -14.26 -12.11 0.10
C GLN A 172 -15.21 -12.69 1.16
N LYS A 173 -16.37 -12.07 1.41
CA LYS A 173 -17.39 -12.62 2.33
C LYS A 173 -17.94 -13.95 1.83
N HIS A 174 -18.02 -14.14 0.52
CA HIS A 174 -18.44 -15.40 -0.11
C HIS A 174 -17.28 -16.38 -0.35
N GLY A 175 -16.08 -16.10 0.16
CA GLY A 175 -14.91 -16.96 -0.03
C GLY A 175 -14.31 -16.91 -1.44
N VAL A 176 -14.78 -16.00 -2.30
CA VAL A 176 -14.32 -15.86 -3.69
C VAL A 176 -13.23 -14.81 -3.78
N SER A 177 -12.24 -15.04 -4.65
CA SER A 177 -11.17 -14.09 -4.92
C SER A 177 -11.53 -13.23 -6.14
N PRO A 178 -11.61 -11.90 -5.99
CA PRO A 178 -11.86 -11.00 -7.13
C PRO A 178 -10.58 -10.82 -7.96
N ASP A 179 -10.65 -11.12 -9.25
CA ASP A 179 -9.57 -10.93 -10.23
C ASP A 179 -9.85 -9.71 -11.10
N HIS A 180 -8.84 -8.85 -11.24
CA HIS A 180 -8.87 -7.69 -12.13
C HIS A 180 -8.62 -8.16 -13.56
N VAL A 181 -9.68 -8.23 -14.39
CA VAL A 181 -9.56 -8.65 -15.81
C VAL A 181 -8.53 -7.80 -16.56
N GLY A 182 -8.60 -6.48 -16.38
CA GLY A 182 -7.55 -5.53 -16.74
C GLY A 182 -6.70 -5.24 -15.50
N PRO A 183 -5.45 -5.73 -15.41
CA PRO A 183 -4.66 -5.55 -14.21
C PRO A 183 -4.26 -4.09 -14.00
N ILE A 184 -4.52 -3.55 -12.80
CA ILE A 184 -4.15 -2.18 -12.40
C ILE A 184 -2.67 -1.88 -12.68
N SER A 185 -1.80 -2.87 -12.46
CA SER A 185 -0.36 -2.78 -12.67
C SER A 185 0.08 -2.56 -14.13
N LEU A 186 -0.87 -2.65 -15.07
CA LEU A 186 -0.71 -2.41 -16.50
C LEU A 186 -1.44 -1.13 -16.96
N GLY A 187 -1.96 -0.32 -16.03
CA GLY A 187 -2.62 0.95 -16.33
C GLY A 187 -4.12 0.86 -16.60
N PHE A 188 -4.74 -0.26 -16.26
CA PHE A 188 -6.21 -0.39 -16.27
C PHE A 188 -6.83 0.26 -15.03
N ARG A 189 -8.05 0.76 -15.21
CA ARG A 189 -8.81 1.44 -14.16
C ARG A 189 -9.18 0.49 -13.03
N HIS A 190 -9.25 1.00 -11.81
CA HIS A 190 -9.81 0.26 -10.68
C HIS A 190 -11.34 0.37 -10.67
N ARG A 191 -12.00 -0.51 -11.44
CA ARG A 191 -13.46 -0.56 -11.60
C ARG A 191 -14.10 -1.55 -10.63
N ALA A 192 -15.39 -1.34 -10.32
CA ALA A 192 -16.21 -2.30 -9.60
C ALA A 192 -16.69 -3.43 -10.53
N SER A 193 -15.74 -4.08 -11.21
CA SER A 193 -15.96 -5.23 -12.08
C SER A 193 -14.80 -6.19 -11.90
N PHE A 194 -15.11 -7.44 -11.55
CA PHE A 194 -14.13 -8.48 -11.26
C PHE A 194 -14.58 -9.81 -11.82
N ARG A 195 -13.59 -10.62 -12.20
CA ARG A 195 -13.84 -12.04 -12.46
C ARG A 195 -13.75 -12.83 -11.16
N PRO A 196 -14.75 -13.67 -10.82
CA PRO A 196 -14.66 -14.59 -9.69
C PRO A 196 -13.62 -15.68 -9.96
N LEU A 197 -12.64 -15.83 -9.07
CA LEU A 197 -11.65 -16.92 -9.10
C LEU A 197 -11.42 -17.51 -7.71
N THR A 198 -10.75 -18.66 -7.67
CA THR A 198 -10.13 -19.16 -6.44
C THR A 198 -8.85 -18.37 -6.14
N ARG A 199 -8.41 -18.34 -4.88
CA ARG A 199 -7.17 -17.65 -4.49
C ARG A 199 -5.94 -18.19 -5.23
N ALA A 200 -5.87 -19.52 -5.39
CA ALA A 200 -4.77 -20.17 -6.10
C ALA A 200 -4.72 -19.75 -7.58
N ARG A 201 -5.87 -19.76 -8.27
CA ARG A 201 -5.97 -19.34 -9.68
C ARG A 201 -5.64 -17.86 -9.87
N ASN A 202 -6.14 -17.00 -8.99
CA ASN A 202 -5.84 -15.57 -9.03
C ASN A 202 -4.33 -15.31 -8.85
N SER A 203 -3.72 -15.97 -7.86
CA SER A 203 -2.27 -15.89 -7.62
C SER A 203 -1.44 -16.38 -8.81
N ALA A 204 -1.84 -17.48 -9.45
CA ALA A 204 -1.13 -18.06 -10.59
C ALA A 204 -1.16 -17.16 -11.84
N ARG A 205 -2.29 -16.46 -12.07
CA ARG A 205 -2.44 -15.51 -13.19
C ARG A 205 -1.60 -14.25 -13.00
N ASN A 206 -1.52 -13.73 -11.78
CA ASN A 206 -0.86 -12.47 -11.46
C ASN A 206 -1.37 -11.33 -12.38
N ASN A 207 -0.50 -10.65 -13.13
CA ASN A 207 -0.89 -9.58 -14.05
C ASN A 207 -0.89 -10.01 -15.53
N ARG A 208 -0.90 -11.31 -15.83
CA ARG A 208 -0.85 -11.79 -17.22
C ARG A 208 -2.24 -11.76 -17.84
N MET A 209 -2.35 -11.08 -18.99
CA MET A 209 -3.55 -11.11 -19.81
C MET A 209 -3.47 -12.21 -20.87
N THR A 210 -4.60 -12.87 -21.09
CA THR A 210 -4.89 -13.82 -22.17
C THR A 210 -5.70 -13.11 -23.25
N LEU A 211 -5.81 -13.72 -24.43
CA LEU A 211 -6.67 -13.26 -25.51
C LEU A 211 -8.13 -13.13 -25.05
N ALA A 212 -8.60 -14.05 -24.21
CA ALA A 212 -9.95 -13.99 -23.65
C ALA A 212 -10.15 -12.74 -22.78
N ASP A 213 -9.14 -12.34 -22.01
CA ASP A 213 -9.19 -11.10 -21.21
C ASP A 213 -9.26 -9.87 -22.09
N VAL A 214 -8.42 -9.80 -23.13
CA VAL A 214 -8.42 -8.68 -24.07
C VAL A 214 -9.77 -8.57 -24.79
N LYS A 215 -10.36 -9.69 -25.23
CA LYS A 215 -11.70 -9.72 -25.83
C LYS A 215 -12.78 -9.24 -24.87
N LEU A 216 -12.70 -9.64 -23.60
CA LEU A 216 -13.64 -9.18 -22.56
C LEU A 216 -13.50 -7.67 -22.32
N LEU A 217 -12.26 -7.18 -22.19
CA LEU A 217 -11.98 -5.75 -22.01
C LEU A 217 -12.50 -4.91 -23.18
N LEU A 218 -12.33 -5.38 -24.42
CA LEU A 218 -12.88 -4.72 -25.62
C LEU A 218 -14.41 -4.70 -25.64
N LYS A 219 -15.06 -5.73 -25.08
CA LYS A 219 -16.52 -5.76 -24.94
C LYS A 219 -16.98 -4.74 -23.89
N GLU A 220 -16.35 -4.74 -22.72
CA GLU A 220 -16.67 -3.82 -21.62
C GLU A 220 -16.40 -2.35 -21.99
N GLU A 221 -15.35 -2.10 -22.78
CA GLU A 221 -14.97 -0.77 -23.25
C GLU A 221 -16.07 -0.05 -24.04
N LYS A 222 -17.04 -0.79 -24.60
CA LYS A 222 -18.20 -0.22 -25.28
C LYS A 222 -19.17 0.48 -24.31
N GLY A 223 -19.21 0.05 -23.05
CA GLY A 223 -20.11 0.59 -22.03
C GLY A 223 -19.42 1.50 -21.01
N GLU A 224 -18.15 1.24 -20.69
CA GLU A 224 -17.37 2.06 -19.77
C GLU A 224 -15.88 2.04 -20.13
N GLU A 225 -15.15 3.13 -19.86
CA GLU A 225 -13.71 3.13 -20.08
C GLU A 225 -12.99 2.12 -19.18
N VAL A 226 -12.15 1.28 -19.77
CA VAL A 226 -11.44 0.21 -19.03
C VAL A 226 -9.99 0.59 -18.66
N ILE A 227 -9.40 1.54 -19.38
CA ILE A 227 -8.00 1.97 -19.25
C ILE A 227 -7.90 3.36 -18.63
N SER A 228 -6.88 3.61 -17.81
CA SER A 228 -6.62 4.93 -17.25
C SER A 228 -6.10 5.89 -18.32
N LYS A 229 -6.39 7.18 -18.17
CA LYS A 229 -6.10 8.24 -19.15
C LYS A 229 -4.65 8.22 -19.61
N HIS A 230 -3.72 8.09 -18.66
CA HIS A 230 -2.28 8.06 -18.94
C HIS A 230 -1.85 6.92 -19.87
N SER A 231 -2.58 5.79 -19.91
CA SER A 231 -2.26 4.61 -20.72
C SER A 231 -3.20 4.41 -21.92
N LYS A 232 -4.19 5.29 -22.08
CA LYS A 232 -5.26 5.14 -23.07
C LYS A 232 -4.72 5.11 -24.50
N LEU A 233 -3.80 6.00 -24.84
CA LEU A 233 -3.24 6.10 -26.19
C LEU A 233 -2.58 4.79 -26.63
N LEU A 234 -1.69 4.23 -25.80
CA LEU A 234 -1.01 2.97 -26.11
C LEU A 234 -2.00 1.81 -26.23
N TRP A 235 -2.98 1.72 -25.32
CA TRP A 235 -4.03 0.72 -25.39
C TRP A 235 -4.81 0.82 -26.72
N ASP A 236 -5.23 2.02 -27.11
CA ASP A 236 -5.98 2.24 -28.34
C ASP A 236 -5.20 1.84 -29.60
N LEU A 237 -3.88 2.09 -29.63
CA LEU A 237 -2.99 1.70 -30.74
C LEU A 237 -2.81 0.19 -30.87
N LEU A 238 -2.85 -0.56 -29.76
CA LEU A 238 -2.46 -1.98 -29.74
C LEU A 238 -3.61 -2.97 -29.52
N LYS A 239 -4.71 -2.59 -28.85
CA LYS A 239 -5.77 -3.51 -28.42
C LYS A 239 -6.39 -4.34 -29.54
N ARG A 240 -6.48 -3.77 -30.75
CA ARG A 240 -7.02 -4.44 -31.95
C ARG A 240 -5.99 -5.31 -32.68
N ARG A 241 -4.71 -5.28 -32.28
CA ARG A 241 -3.63 -6.08 -32.89
C ARG A 241 -3.45 -7.44 -32.21
N VAL A 242 -4.09 -7.66 -31.07
CA VAL A 242 -4.04 -8.92 -30.32
C VAL A 242 -4.90 -9.98 -30.98
N ARG A 243 -4.28 -11.07 -31.46
CA ARG A 243 -4.98 -12.19 -32.10
C ARG A 243 -4.75 -13.53 -31.38
N THR A 244 -3.69 -13.63 -30.59
CA THR A 244 -3.29 -14.86 -29.87
C THR A 244 -2.97 -14.57 -28.40
N ASP A 245 -2.84 -15.62 -27.58
CA ASP A 245 -2.34 -15.48 -26.21
C ASP A 245 -0.88 -14.99 -26.18
N ALA A 246 -0.08 -15.33 -27.19
CA ALA A 246 1.27 -14.81 -27.33
C ALA A 246 1.27 -13.28 -27.55
N ASP A 247 0.33 -12.76 -28.35
CA ASP A 247 0.13 -11.31 -28.52
C ASP A 247 -0.35 -10.66 -27.22
N ALA A 248 -1.27 -11.29 -26.49
CA ALA A 248 -1.78 -10.78 -25.21
C ALA A 248 -0.66 -10.71 -24.15
N LEU A 249 0.23 -11.70 -24.13
CA LEU A 249 1.41 -11.69 -23.28
C LEU A 249 2.43 -10.63 -23.72
N ALA A 250 2.62 -10.41 -25.03
CA ALA A 250 3.46 -9.33 -25.53
C ALA A 250 2.88 -7.96 -25.12
N LEU A 251 1.57 -7.76 -25.27
CA LEU A 251 0.88 -6.55 -24.83
C LEU A 251 1.02 -6.35 -23.32
N THR A 252 0.89 -7.42 -22.52
CA THR A 252 1.10 -7.37 -21.07
C THR A 252 2.47 -6.77 -20.73
N LYS A 253 3.54 -7.22 -21.40
CA LYS A 253 4.90 -6.70 -21.18
C LYS A 253 5.02 -5.24 -21.58
N ILE A 254 4.47 -4.88 -22.75
CA ILE A 254 4.50 -3.51 -23.27
C ILE A 254 3.73 -2.53 -22.38
N MET A 255 2.51 -2.89 -21.95
CA MET A 255 1.74 -2.08 -21.01
C MET A 255 2.43 -1.94 -19.66
N ARG A 256 3.16 -2.98 -19.22
CA ARG A 256 3.93 -2.92 -17.98
C ARG A 256 5.10 -1.93 -18.08
N GLU A 257 5.82 -1.96 -19.19
CA GLU A 257 6.90 -1.03 -19.47
C GLU A 257 6.39 0.41 -19.59
N HIS A 258 5.26 0.61 -20.28
CA HIS A 258 4.57 1.90 -20.31
C HIS A 258 4.24 2.44 -18.92
N MET A 259 3.71 1.59 -18.03
CA MET A 259 3.44 1.98 -16.65
C MET A 259 4.70 2.39 -15.90
N HIS A 260 5.84 1.78 -16.21
CA HIS A 260 7.11 2.19 -15.62
C HIS A 260 7.50 3.61 -16.06
N LEU A 261 7.33 3.94 -17.33
CA LEU A 261 7.57 5.28 -17.88
C LEU A 261 6.63 6.33 -17.27
N VAL A 262 5.32 6.04 -17.21
CA VAL A 262 4.31 6.93 -16.60
C VAL A 262 4.66 7.27 -15.15
N LEU A 263 4.95 6.25 -14.33
CA LEU A 263 5.27 6.45 -12.91
C LEU A 263 6.56 7.24 -12.73
N SER A 264 7.55 7.07 -13.62
CA SER A 264 8.77 7.87 -13.61
C SER A 264 8.50 9.34 -13.92
N ILE A 265 7.65 9.64 -14.91
CA ILE A 265 7.25 11.03 -15.21
C ILE A 265 6.47 11.65 -14.06
N PHE A 266 5.52 10.92 -13.46
CA PHE A 266 4.81 11.42 -12.29
C PHE A 266 5.74 11.69 -11.11
N ALA A 267 6.71 10.80 -10.87
CA ALA A 267 7.67 11.00 -9.81
C ALA A 267 8.60 12.20 -10.08
N TYR A 268 9.00 12.43 -11.34
CA TYR A 268 9.75 13.61 -11.74
C TYR A 268 8.95 14.91 -11.50
N ILE A 269 7.70 14.98 -11.97
CA ILE A 269 6.82 16.13 -11.75
C ILE A 269 6.63 16.40 -10.24
N ALA A 270 6.45 15.34 -9.44
CA ALA A 270 6.32 15.45 -7.98
C ALA A 270 7.60 15.97 -7.31
N ALA A 271 8.78 15.53 -7.77
CA ALA A 271 10.08 15.99 -7.27
C ALA A 271 10.35 17.47 -7.58
N GLN A 272 9.81 17.97 -8.70
CA GLN A 272 9.86 19.39 -9.09
C GLN A 272 8.84 20.26 -8.33
N GLY A 273 8.17 19.74 -7.31
CA GLY A 273 7.24 20.50 -6.46
C GLY A 273 5.79 20.57 -6.97
N HIS A 274 5.47 19.92 -8.09
CA HIS A 274 4.14 20.00 -8.71
C HIS A 274 3.19 18.86 -8.27
N LYS A 275 3.27 18.44 -7.01
CA LYS A 275 2.35 17.43 -6.41
C LYS A 275 0.86 17.82 -6.54
N PRO A 276 0.44 19.08 -6.29
CA PRO A 276 -0.97 19.46 -6.41
C PRO A 276 -1.58 19.23 -7.80
N PHE A 277 -0.80 19.47 -8.87
CA PHE A 277 -1.23 19.21 -10.25
C PHE A 277 -1.54 17.72 -10.44
N LEU A 278 -0.64 16.83 -10.00
CA LEU A 278 -0.85 15.38 -10.10
C LEU A 278 -2.06 14.91 -9.29
N ALA A 279 -2.20 15.41 -8.06
CA ALA A 279 -3.33 15.04 -7.19
C ALA A 279 -4.68 15.48 -7.78
N LYS A 280 -4.73 16.63 -8.44
CA LYS A 280 -5.97 17.15 -9.06
C LYS A 280 -6.39 16.34 -10.29
N HIS A 281 -5.43 15.95 -11.13
CA HIS A 281 -5.73 15.41 -12.46
C HIS A 281 -5.66 13.88 -12.58
N PHE A 282 -4.88 13.21 -11.72
CA PHE A 282 -4.62 11.77 -11.83
C PHE A 282 -4.96 10.98 -10.56
N LEU A 283 -5.29 11.66 -9.46
CA LEU A 283 -5.83 11.02 -8.28
C LEU A 283 -7.33 11.28 -8.21
N SER A 284 -8.07 10.33 -7.63
CA SER A 284 -9.52 10.45 -7.47
C SER A 284 -9.97 10.46 -6.00
N PRO A 285 -9.45 11.37 -5.14
CA PRO A 285 -9.79 11.41 -3.72
C PRO A 285 -11.28 11.70 -3.47
N GLN A 286 -11.99 12.26 -4.45
CA GLN A 286 -13.43 12.51 -4.40
C GLN A 286 -14.28 11.25 -4.18
N HIS A 287 -13.75 10.05 -4.40
CA HIS A 287 -14.46 8.79 -4.08
C HIS A 287 -14.39 8.43 -2.59
N ALA A 288 -13.48 9.03 -1.82
CA ALA A 288 -13.27 8.71 -0.41
C ALA A 288 -14.50 8.87 0.50
N PRO A 289 -15.39 9.90 0.37
CA PRO A 289 -16.47 10.16 1.30
C PRO A 289 -17.71 9.29 1.11
N TYR A 290 -17.68 8.32 0.21
CA TYR A 290 -18.83 7.45 -0.02
C TYR A 290 -18.76 6.14 0.78
N ALA A 291 -19.88 5.78 1.40
CA ALA A 291 -20.20 4.40 1.73
C ALA A 291 -20.78 3.73 0.47
N VAL A 292 -20.32 2.51 0.18
CA VAL A 292 -20.75 1.78 -1.03
C VAL A 292 -21.31 0.42 -0.63
N ALA A 293 -22.47 0.07 -1.17
CA ALA A 293 -23.12 -1.22 -1.03
C ALA A 293 -23.49 -1.79 -2.41
N PHE A 294 -23.61 -3.11 -2.48
CA PHE A 294 -23.99 -3.85 -3.68
C PHE A 294 -25.16 -4.77 -3.33
N GLU A 295 -26.28 -4.58 -4.01
CA GLU A 295 -27.53 -5.35 -3.86
C GLU A 295 -27.62 -6.40 -4.97
N GLY A 296 -28.19 -7.57 -4.67
CA GLY A 296 -28.33 -8.66 -5.65
C GLY A 296 -27.01 -9.25 -6.13
N PHE A 297 -25.96 -9.24 -5.30
CA PHE A 297 -24.65 -9.75 -5.70
C PHE A 297 -24.65 -11.27 -5.88
N ASP A 298 -24.25 -11.74 -7.06
CA ASP A 298 -24.01 -13.14 -7.37
C ASP A 298 -22.49 -13.47 -7.30
N PRO A 299 -22.04 -14.28 -6.33
CA PRO A 299 -20.62 -14.64 -6.19
C PRO A 299 -20.08 -15.53 -7.31
N LYS A 300 -20.94 -16.21 -8.09
CA LYS A 300 -20.51 -17.09 -9.19
C LYS A 300 -20.17 -16.32 -10.45
N THR A 301 -20.88 -15.22 -10.71
CA THR A 301 -20.67 -14.38 -11.91
C THR A 301 -19.95 -13.08 -11.60
N GLY A 302 -19.99 -12.63 -10.35
CA GLY A 302 -19.46 -11.33 -9.92
C GLY A 302 -20.37 -10.14 -10.23
N ARG A 303 -21.58 -10.41 -10.74
CA ARG A 303 -22.58 -9.39 -11.07
C ARG A 303 -23.40 -8.98 -9.86
N PHE A 304 -24.01 -7.80 -9.94
CA PHE A 304 -24.92 -7.26 -8.94
C PHE A 304 -26.00 -6.46 -9.67
N ASP A 305 -27.18 -6.35 -9.06
CA ASP A 305 -28.32 -5.64 -9.65
C ASP A 305 -28.15 -4.13 -9.51
N LYS A 306 -27.65 -3.68 -8.34
CA LYS A 306 -27.52 -2.27 -8.02
C LYS A 306 -26.31 -1.97 -7.15
N MET A 307 -25.62 -0.88 -7.48
CA MET A 307 -24.61 -0.25 -6.63
C MET A 307 -25.21 0.99 -5.96
N VAL A 308 -25.22 1.01 -4.62
CA VAL A 308 -25.72 2.14 -3.84
C VAL A 308 -24.54 2.91 -3.24
N LYS A 309 -24.49 4.22 -3.49
CA LYS A 309 -23.48 5.13 -2.94
C LYS A 309 -24.13 6.16 -2.04
N THR A 310 -23.75 6.18 -0.77
CA THR A 310 -24.26 7.13 0.22
C THR A 310 -23.13 8.04 0.67
N LEU A 311 -23.34 9.34 0.60
CA LEU A 311 -22.36 10.30 1.11
C LEU A 311 -22.26 10.17 2.63
N GLY A 312 -21.04 9.98 3.12
CA GLY A 312 -20.78 9.79 4.54
C GLY A 312 -20.32 11.08 5.20
N THR A 313 -20.78 11.31 6.43
CA THR A 313 -20.53 12.54 7.19
C THR A 313 -19.37 12.44 8.18
N LYS A 314 -18.68 11.29 8.24
CA LYS A 314 -17.64 11.02 9.25
C LYS A 314 -16.30 11.64 8.85
N THR A 315 -15.63 12.27 9.81
CA THR A 315 -14.23 12.77 9.68
C THR A 315 -13.21 11.71 9.26
N GLN A 316 -13.56 10.42 9.40
CA GLN A 316 -12.77 9.31 8.88
C GLN A 316 -12.56 9.39 7.36
N TYR A 317 -13.55 9.85 6.60
CA TYR A 317 -13.47 9.90 5.14
C TYR A 317 -12.42 10.89 4.65
N THR A 318 -12.40 12.09 5.24
CA THR A 318 -11.36 13.10 4.97
C THR A 318 -9.97 12.59 5.35
N ARG A 319 -9.85 11.87 6.48
CA ARG A 319 -8.58 11.24 6.86
C ARG A 319 -8.14 10.15 5.89
N ASN A 320 -9.08 9.38 5.34
CA ASN A 320 -8.78 8.37 4.34
C ASN A 320 -8.33 9.00 3.01
N ALA A 321 -8.96 10.09 2.55
CA ALA A 321 -8.53 10.83 1.37
C ALA A 321 -7.10 11.37 1.51
N LYS A 322 -6.79 12.05 2.64
CA LYS A 322 -5.43 12.53 2.92
C LYS A 322 -4.41 11.40 3.00
N ARG A 323 -4.80 10.26 3.59
CA ARG A 323 -3.96 9.06 3.64
C ARG A 323 -3.72 8.49 2.25
N TYR A 324 -4.75 8.44 1.40
CA TYR A 324 -4.67 7.98 0.02
C TYR A 324 -3.64 8.82 -0.74
N GLU A 325 -3.76 10.15 -0.74
CA GLU A 325 -2.81 11.04 -1.41
C GLU A 325 -1.38 10.86 -0.89
N ARG A 326 -1.21 10.84 0.44
CA ARG A 326 0.11 10.62 1.05
C ARG A 326 0.74 9.32 0.59
N ILE A 327 0.01 8.21 0.58
CA ILE A 327 0.58 6.91 0.16
C ILE A 327 0.90 6.91 -1.34
N SER A 328 0.09 7.56 -2.19
CA SER A 328 0.40 7.69 -3.62
C SER A 328 1.75 8.36 -3.86
N PHE A 329 2.02 9.47 -3.16
CA PHE A 329 3.30 10.18 -3.30
C PHE A 329 4.46 9.44 -2.63
N GLU A 330 4.26 8.82 -1.47
CA GLU A 330 5.27 7.93 -0.87
C GLU A 330 5.64 6.76 -1.80
N ALA A 331 4.68 6.26 -2.58
CA ALA A 331 4.92 5.22 -3.58
C ALA A 331 5.79 5.72 -4.72
N LEU A 332 5.54 6.92 -5.26
CA LEU A 332 6.40 7.55 -6.28
C LEU A 332 7.82 7.79 -5.77
N GLU A 333 7.97 8.31 -4.55
CA GLU A 333 9.30 8.55 -3.95
C GLU A 333 10.08 7.24 -3.79
N LYS A 334 9.42 6.17 -3.34
CA LYS A 334 10.03 4.83 -3.27
C LYS A 334 10.33 4.25 -4.65
N TYR A 335 9.55 4.64 -5.66
CA TYR A 335 9.69 4.16 -7.00
C TYR A 335 10.99 4.67 -7.66
N LEU A 336 11.33 5.95 -7.46
CA LEU A 336 12.60 6.56 -7.94
C LEU A 336 13.85 5.96 -7.30
N ARG A 337 13.77 5.49 -6.05
CA ARG A 337 14.91 4.92 -5.32
C ARG A 337 15.34 3.54 -5.82
N LYS A 338 14.60 2.94 -6.76
CA LYS A 338 14.93 1.62 -7.31
C LYS A 338 15.76 1.79 -8.57
N ASP A 339 17.00 1.33 -8.53
CA ASP A 339 17.95 1.53 -9.65
C ASP A 339 17.47 0.90 -10.95
N ASN A 340 16.76 -0.24 -10.88
CA ASN A 340 16.18 -0.90 -12.05
C ASN A 340 14.89 -0.25 -12.60
N ARG A 341 14.49 0.93 -12.12
CA ARG A 341 13.27 1.63 -12.55
C ARG A 341 13.51 3.08 -12.97
N ARG A 342 14.77 3.53 -13.00
CA ARG A 342 15.12 4.85 -13.54
C ARG A 342 14.87 4.84 -15.05
N LEU A 343 14.40 5.97 -15.58
CA LEU A 343 14.33 6.17 -17.03
C LEU A 343 15.73 6.02 -17.61
N LYS A 344 15.82 5.39 -18.78
CA LYS A 344 17.09 5.28 -19.49
C LYS A 344 17.41 6.62 -20.16
N ASP A 345 18.69 6.90 -20.34
CA ASP A 345 19.17 8.17 -20.91
C ASP A 345 18.54 8.46 -22.29
N PHE A 346 18.41 7.44 -23.15
CA PHE A 346 17.74 7.58 -24.44
C PHE A 346 16.26 8.01 -24.33
N GLU A 347 15.54 7.50 -23.33
CA GLU A 347 14.13 7.85 -23.13
C GLU A 347 13.98 9.29 -22.63
N ILE A 348 14.94 9.77 -21.84
CA ILE A 348 14.99 11.15 -21.34
C ILE A 348 15.28 12.10 -22.51
N HIS A 349 16.29 11.80 -23.33
CA HIS A 349 16.66 12.65 -24.46
C HIS A 349 15.51 12.83 -25.46
N ALA A 350 14.74 11.77 -25.71
CA ALA A 350 13.58 11.82 -26.61
C ALA A 350 12.45 12.76 -26.15
N ILE A 351 12.41 13.12 -24.87
CA ILE A 351 11.32 13.93 -24.27
C ILE A 351 11.80 15.19 -23.58
N GLU A 352 13.11 15.48 -23.56
CA GLU A 352 13.74 16.54 -22.77
C GLU A 352 13.08 17.91 -23.00
N GLN A 353 12.98 18.33 -24.26
CA GLN A 353 12.32 19.59 -24.63
C GLN A 353 10.84 19.64 -24.19
N ARG A 354 10.14 18.50 -24.23
CA ARG A 354 8.75 18.40 -23.77
C ARG A 354 8.66 18.47 -22.26
N LEU A 355 9.62 17.91 -21.53
CA LEU A 355 9.71 18.02 -20.07
C LEU A 355 9.95 19.46 -19.64
N GLU A 356 10.86 20.16 -20.30
CA GLU A 356 11.10 21.58 -20.02
C GLU A 356 9.84 22.41 -20.24
N LYS A 357 9.19 22.23 -21.39
CA LYS A 357 7.91 22.91 -21.70
C LYS A 357 6.82 22.57 -20.67
N LEU A 358 6.72 21.31 -20.25
CA LEU A 358 5.78 20.88 -19.21
C LEU A 358 6.01 21.66 -17.91
N LEU A 359 7.27 21.73 -17.45
CA LEU A 359 7.61 22.46 -16.22
C LEU A 359 7.37 23.96 -16.37
N GLN A 360 7.62 24.55 -17.54
CA GLN A 360 7.29 25.96 -17.81
C GLN A 360 5.78 26.22 -17.71
N CYS A 361 4.93 25.37 -18.32
CA CYS A 361 3.48 25.46 -18.17
C CYS A 361 3.07 25.37 -16.70
N LEU A 362 3.62 24.41 -15.95
CA LEU A 362 3.29 24.21 -14.54
C LEU A 362 3.72 25.39 -13.65
N LYS A 363 4.89 25.98 -13.91
CA LYS A 363 5.37 27.19 -13.20
C LYS A 363 4.49 28.41 -13.46
N ARG A 364 3.93 28.53 -14.66
CA ARG A 364 2.99 29.61 -15.05
C ARG A 364 1.55 29.36 -14.62
N GLY A 365 1.24 28.21 -14.01
CA GLY A 365 -0.14 27.83 -13.68
C GLY A 365 -1.00 27.41 -14.89
N ASP A 366 -0.40 27.25 -16.08
CA ASP A 366 -1.09 26.76 -17.28
C ASP A 366 -1.28 25.24 -17.21
N GLU A 367 -2.24 24.80 -16.40
CA GLU A 367 -2.56 23.37 -16.25
C GLU A 367 -3.01 22.73 -17.57
N ARG A 368 -3.67 23.49 -18.45
CA ARG A 368 -4.19 22.97 -19.72
C ARG A 368 -3.06 22.72 -20.71
N GLY A 369 -2.09 23.63 -20.81
CA GLY A 369 -0.86 23.43 -21.57
C GLY A 369 0.04 22.35 -20.98
N ALA A 370 0.10 22.24 -19.65
CA ALA A 370 0.81 21.17 -18.97
C ALA A 370 0.22 19.79 -19.34
N LEU A 371 -1.11 19.61 -19.26
CA LEU A 371 -1.78 18.37 -19.68
C LEU A 371 -1.51 18.02 -21.15
N ARG A 372 -1.67 18.99 -22.07
CA ARG A 372 -1.37 18.76 -23.50
C ARG A 372 0.09 18.32 -23.72
N THR A 373 1.02 18.93 -23.00
CA THR A 373 2.44 18.60 -23.13
C THR A 373 2.74 17.21 -22.56
N LEU A 374 2.12 16.87 -21.42
CA LEU A 374 2.22 15.55 -20.80
C LEU A 374 1.61 14.44 -21.68
N ASP A 375 0.46 14.68 -22.30
CA ASP A 375 -0.12 13.76 -23.30
C ASP A 375 0.84 13.57 -24.49
N GLY A 376 1.52 14.65 -24.91
CA GLY A 376 2.57 14.58 -25.93
C GLY A 376 3.76 13.70 -25.52
N ILE A 377 4.16 13.72 -24.25
CA ILE A 377 5.22 12.83 -23.70
C ILE A 377 4.74 11.37 -23.74
N PHE A 378 3.51 11.10 -23.29
CA PHE A 378 2.92 9.76 -23.38
C PHE A 378 2.79 9.28 -24.83
N GLY A 379 2.57 10.20 -25.78
CA GLY A 379 2.62 9.92 -27.21
C GLY A 379 3.96 9.40 -27.69
N VAL A 380 5.06 10.04 -27.28
CA VAL A 380 6.43 9.58 -27.63
C VAL A 380 6.67 8.17 -27.10
N PHE A 381 6.33 7.91 -25.83
CA PHE A 381 6.46 6.58 -25.23
C PHE A 381 5.61 5.53 -25.93
N ALA A 382 4.35 5.87 -26.26
CA ALA A 382 3.45 4.95 -26.92
C ALA A 382 3.99 4.52 -28.28
N GLN A 383 4.54 5.43 -29.09
CA GLN A 383 5.10 5.09 -30.40
C GLN A 383 6.30 4.16 -30.30
N ALA A 384 7.28 4.48 -29.45
CA ALA A 384 8.45 3.62 -29.24
C ALA A 384 8.05 2.20 -28.79
N LEU A 385 7.03 2.10 -27.93
CA LEU A 385 6.52 0.81 -27.45
C LEU A 385 5.70 0.05 -28.51
N VAL A 386 5.02 0.75 -29.42
CA VAL A 386 4.33 0.13 -30.56
C VAL A 386 5.34 -0.52 -31.52
N GLU A 387 6.45 0.16 -31.81
CA GLU A 387 7.54 -0.39 -32.62
C GLU A 387 8.16 -1.63 -31.96
N LYS A 388 8.38 -1.58 -30.65
CA LYS A 388 8.84 -2.71 -29.85
C LYS A 388 7.86 -3.89 -29.87
N PHE A 389 6.55 -3.61 -29.79
CA PHE A 389 5.52 -4.64 -29.89
C PHE A 389 5.56 -5.33 -31.27
N ASN A 390 5.65 -4.53 -32.34
CA ASN A 390 5.68 -5.03 -33.71
C ASN A 390 6.93 -5.88 -34.00
N SER A 391 8.11 -5.43 -33.58
CA SER A 391 9.38 -6.19 -33.74
C SER A 391 9.39 -7.51 -32.97
N THR A 392 8.75 -7.55 -31.80
CA THR A 392 8.59 -8.79 -31.02
C THR A 392 7.71 -9.81 -31.75
N ARG A 393 6.69 -9.34 -32.48
CA ARG A 393 5.80 -10.21 -33.27
C ARG A 393 6.48 -10.73 -34.53
N SER A 394 7.20 -9.89 -35.27
CA SER A 394 7.87 -10.31 -36.50
C SER A 394 8.93 -11.38 -36.25
N ARG A 395 9.69 -11.30 -35.15
CA ARG A 395 10.65 -12.35 -34.75
C ARG A 395 9.99 -13.69 -34.42
N LYS A 396 8.76 -13.67 -33.88
CA LYS A 396 8.00 -14.89 -33.54
C LYS A 396 7.21 -15.48 -34.70
N GLN A 397 7.01 -14.75 -35.78
CA GLN A 397 6.41 -15.28 -37.01
C GLN A 397 7.46 -15.91 -37.94
N ARG A 398 8.75 -15.60 -37.73
CA ARG A 398 9.89 -16.14 -38.47
C ARG A 398 10.58 -17.33 -37.78
N ALA A 399 10.18 -17.65 -36.56
CA ALA A 399 10.64 -18.79 -35.76
C ALA A 399 9.42 -19.68 -35.47
#